data_AF-A0A956B5N4-F1
#
_entry.id   AF-A0A956B5N4-F1
#
_cell.length_a   1.000
_cell.length_b   1.000
_cell.length_c   1.000
_cell.angle_alpha   90.00
_cell.angle_beta   90.00
_cell.angle_gamma   90.00
#
_symmetry.space_group_name_H-M   'P 1'
#
loop_
_entity.id
_entity.type
_entity.pdbx_description
1 polymer ?
#
loop_
_entity_poly.entity_id
_entity_poly.type
_entity_poly.pdbx_seq_one_letter_code
_entity_poly.pdbx_strand_id
1 'polypeptide(L)'
;MRLRFNEGWLAERPETLALFRVVVPSVVLTSPLTWSAWSAAQTPRALWVPPLGTAWALDVLPVGPAPVAVALVLLTAGCVLGAVGLHTRVSLAVATVAALYVLGLPQLSGSVVHDHHLVWFLALLAASPSGDVWSIDAARARRRYTPARSVAYGIPVWAARVLVGIIFFFPGLWKLRASGWAWIASDNLQHLLHRKWLEAGVLDPIRIDHVPGLLFALALAAVVFELGFILCLPFRRPRRLAVWAALGFHAFTAIFLEIHFSALWLCYVVFLEPAGLGWRWFGRVHLRRARPLTRRAWLPAAAVAAVLVVGNGVMGTLGRTQAWPLACYPTFQDLATDRILGLWIEVHRPGGAVVVLRRGDEGGSSRSWARQWALIRGPRTPTRYAAFVASDPALARAAAGAQHVVFAAVWHAVAPEARGGPPLASEPLLTLTWPTGASPQTDPEAPAVFHERPAAP
;
A
#
# COMPACT_ATOMS: atom_id res chain seq x y z
N MET A 1 -38.81 -10.11 26.00
CA MET A 1 -38.45 -9.24 24.87
C MET A 1 -37.46 -9.99 23.95
N ARG A 2 -37.94 -10.70 22.93
CA ARG A 2 -37.06 -11.35 21.94
C ARG A 2 -36.52 -10.24 21.04
N LEU A 3 -35.24 -9.87 21.19
CA LEU A 3 -34.53 -9.06 20.20
C LEU A 3 -34.59 -9.82 18.87
N ARG A 4 -35.59 -9.51 18.04
CA ARG A 4 -35.55 -9.84 16.62
C ARG A 4 -34.38 -9.03 16.07
N PHE A 5 -33.18 -9.60 16.11
CA PHE A 5 -32.06 -9.12 15.30
C PHE A 5 -32.62 -9.04 13.88
N ASN A 6 -32.88 -7.81 13.42
CA ASN A 6 -33.49 -7.57 12.13
C ASN A 6 -32.47 -8.02 11.07
N GLU A 7 -32.52 -9.30 10.67
CA GLU A 7 -31.62 -9.89 9.65
C GLU A 7 -31.55 -9.02 8.38
N GLY A 8 -32.58 -8.20 8.16
CA GLY A 8 -32.66 -7.23 7.07
C GLY A 8 -31.54 -6.20 6.98
N TRP A 9 -30.82 -5.85 8.07
CA TRP A 9 -29.74 -4.86 7.98
C TRP A 9 -28.44 -5.44 7.41
N LEU A 10 -28.16 -6.73 7.68
CA LEU A 10 -27.04 -7.46 7.08
C LEU A 10 -27.40 -8.05 5.72
N ALA A 11 -28.68 -8.29 5.42
CA ALA A 11 -29.06 -8.92 4.16
C ALA A 11 -28.71 -8.06 2.92
N GLU A 12 -27.79 -8.56 2.12
CA GLU A 12 -27.33 -7.91 0.88
C GLU A 12 -27.76 -8.67 -0.37
N ARG A 13 -27.68 -7.96 -1.50
CA ARG A 13 -27.95 -8.49 -2.83
C ARG A 13 -26.74 -9.27 -3.38
N PRO A 14 -26.95 -10.40 -4.08
CA PRO A 14 -25.86 -11.14 -4.71
C PRO A 14 -25.09 -10.30 -5.74
N GLU A 15 -25.76 -9.36 -6.40
CA GLU A 15 -25.15 -8.48 -7.43
C GLU A 15 -24.07 -7.57 -6.84
N THR A 16 -24.22 -7.09 -5.61
CA THR A 16 -23.18 -6.27 -4.95
C THR A 16 -21.88 -7.06 -4.79
N LEU A 17 -22.00 -8.32 -4.37
CA LEU A 17 -20.84 -9.19 -4.18
C LEU A 17 -20.24 -9.65 -5.52
N ALA A 18 -21.07 -9.88 -6.55
CA ALA A 18 -20.59 -10.18 -7.90
C ALA A 18 -19.87 -9.00 -8.55
N LEU A 19 -20.36 -7.76 -8.37
CA LEU A 19 -19.65 -6.56 -8.81
C LEU A 19 -18.29 -6.46 -8.12
N PHE A 20 -18.25 -6.68 -6.81
CA PHE A 20 -17.01 -6.67 -6.04
C PHE A 20 -16.03 -7.76 -6.51
N ARG A 21 -16.55 -8.96 -6.83
CA ARG A 21 -15.78 -10.06 -7.43
C ARG A 21 -15.18 -9.72 -8.79
N VAL A 22 -15.85 -8.91 -9.60
CA VAL A 22 -15.30 -8.46 -10.88
C VAL A 22 -14.22 -7.42 -10.64
N VAL A 23 -14.52 -6.40 -9.82
CA VAL A 23 -13.63 -5.25 -9.64
C VAL A 23 -12.34 -5.60 -8.92
N VAL A 24 -12.36 -6.34 -7.80
CA VAL A 24 -11.15 -6.60 -7.00
C VAL A 24 -10.05 -7.30 -7.80
N PRO A 25 -10.29 -8.43 -8.50
CA PRO A 25 -9.29 -9.04 -9.35
C PRO A 25 -8.83 -8.14 -10.51
N SER A 26 -9.74 -7.34 -11.10
CA SER A 26 -9.34 -6.36 -12.12
C SER A 26 -8.36 -5.33 -11.56
N VAL A 27 -8.64 -4.78 -10.37
CA VAL A 27 -7.75 -3.83 -9.68
C VAL A 27 -6.39 -4.47 -9.39
N VAL A 28 -6.37 -5.74 -8.96
CA VAL A 28 -5.12 -6.49 -8.74
C VAL A 28 -4.31 -6.59 -10.02
N LEU A 29 -4.94 -6.93 -11.15
CA LEU A 29 -4.27 -7.04 -12.45
C LEU A 29 -3.74 -5.69 -12.96
N THR A 30 -4.42 -4.60 -12.66
CA THR A 30 -4.02 -3.25 -13.10
C THR A 30 -3.12 -2.53 -12.09
N SER A 31 -2.91 -3.07 -10.88
CA SER A 31 -2.08 -2.42 -9.87
C SER A 31 -0.61 -2.41 -10.30
N PRO A 32 0.07 -1.25 -10.27
CA PRO A 32 1.51 -1.17 -10.49
C PRO A 32 2.32 -2.05 -9.53
N LEU A 33 1.79 -2.32 -8.34
CA LEU A 33 2.45 -3.12 -7.34
C LEU A 33 2.60 -4.58 -7.79
N THR A 34 1.57 -5.14 -8.43
CA THR A 34 1.59 -6.50 -9.00
C THR A 34 2.77 -6.69 -9.93
N TRP A 35 2.95 -5.78 -10.88
CA TRP A 35 3.99 -5.88 -11.90
C TRP A 35 5.38 -5.56 -11.36
N SER A 36 5.45 -4.81 -10.28
CA SER A 36 6.73 -4.49 -9.64
C SER A 36 7.37 -5.65 -8.88
N ALA A 37 6.64 -6.73 -8.60
CA ALA A 37 7.17 -7.93 -7.95
C ALA A 37 8.38 -8.50 -8.70
N TRP A 38 8.39 -8.41 -10.03
CA TRP A 38 9.51 -8.82 -10.87
C TRP A 38 10.79 -8.04 -10.57
N SER A 39 10.69 -6.71 -10.45
CA SER A 39 11.82 -5.85 -10.08
C SER A 39 12.27 -6.06 -8.63
N ALA A 40 11.31 -6.34 -7.73
CA ALA A 40 11.60 -6.62 -6.33
C ALA A 40 12.41 -7.92 -6.17
N ALA A 41 12.09 -8.98 -6.92
CA ALA A 41 12.81 -10.25 -6.88
C ALA A 41 14.23 -10.19 -7.46
N GLN A 42 14.54 -9.17 -8.26
CA GLN A 42 15.90 -8.91 -8.75
C GLN A 42 16.71 -8.02 -7.80
N THR A 43 16.08 -7.43 -6.78
CA THR A 43 16.79 -6.60 -5.81
C THR A 43 17.74 -7.49 -4.99
N PRO A 44 19.04 -7.14 -4.86
CA PRO A 44 19.98 -7.91 -4.06
C PRO A 44 19.48 -8.17 -2.64
N ARG A 45 19.67 -9.40 -2.14
CA ARG A 45 19.22 -9.83 -0.80
C ARG A 45 19.72 -8.93 0.33
N ALA A 46 20.93 -8.38 0.21
CA ALA A 46 21.51 -7.47 1.20
C ALA A 46 20.67 -6.19 1.44
N LEU A 47 19.84 -5.82 0.45
CA LEU A 47 18.95 -4.66 0.53
C LEU A 47 17.55 -4.99 1.05
N TRP A 48 17.22 -6.27 1.22
CA TRP A 48 15.91 -6.65 1.72
C TRP A 48 15.77 -6.27 3.18
N VAL A 49 14.61 -5.70 3.49
CA VAL A 49 14.16 -5.42 4.86
C VAL A 49 12.80 -6.07 4.99
N PRO A 50 12.72 -7.26 5.61
CA PRO A 50 11.45 -7.97 5.74
C PRO A 50 10.46 -7.15 6.56
N PRO A 51 9.16 -7.16 6.18
CA PRO A 51 8.09 -6.72 7.05
C PRO A 51 8.17 -7.37 8.45
N LEU A 52 7.56 -6.70 9.42
CA LEU A 52 7.52 -7.17 10.80
C LEU A 52 6.90 -8.57 10.86
N GLY A 53 7.64 -9.52 11.44
CA GLY A 53 7.18 -10.90 11.64
C GLY A 53 7.31 -11.82 10.43
N THR A 54 7.90 -11.37 9.32
CA THR A 54 8.04 -12.18 8.09
C THR A 54 9.49 -12.54 7.74
N ALA A 55 10.46 -12.26 8.62
CA ALA A 55 11.88 -12.56 8.35
C ALA A 55 12.11 -14.06 8.08
N TRP A 56 11.50 -14.93 8.89
CA TRP A 56 11.55 -16.40 8.72
C TRP A 56 11.11 -16.88 7.34
N ALA A 57 10.22 -16.13 6.68
CA ALA A 57 9.68 -16.52 5.39
C ALA A 57 10.74 -16.39 4.28
N LEU A 58 11.75 -15.54 4.45
CA LEU A 58 12.84 -15.38 3.48
C LEU A 58 13.76 -16.60 3.42
N ASP A 59 13.79 -17.41 4.48
CA ASP A 59 14.60 -18.62 4.56
C ASP A 59 13.93 -19.80 3.84
N VAL A 60 12.60 -19.75 3.67
CA VAL A 60 11.80 -20.86 3.13
C VAL A 60 11.20 -20.52 1.77
N LEU A 61 10.78 -19.28 1.55
CA LEU A 61 10.14 -18.88 0.31
C LEU A 61 11.18 -18.70 -0.80
N PRO A 62 10.99 -19.35 -1.96
CA PRO A 62 11.87 -19.13 -3.09
C PRO A 62 11.60 -17.72 -3.62
N VAL A 63 12.61 -16.86 -3.59
CA VAL A 63 12.53 -15.50 -4.15
C VAL A 63 13.52 -15.39 -5.29
N GLY A 64 12.99 -15.21 -6.49
CA GLY A 64 13.76 -15.08 -7.72
C GLY A 64 12.85 -14.99 -8.94
N PRO A 65 13.42 -14.78 -10.14
CA PRO A 65 12.63 -14.56 -11.36
C PRO A 65 11.66 -15.70 -11.67
N ALA A 66 12.09 -16.96 -11.58
CA ALA A 66 11.25 -18.12 -11.93
C ALA A 66 10.05 -18.32 -10.98
N PRO A 67 10.21 -18.37 -9.63
CA PRO A 67 9.08 -18.41 -8.70
C PRO A 67 8.10 -17.25 -8.89
N VAL A 68 8.60 -16.04 -9.14
CA VAL A 68 7.75 -14.87 -9.39
C VAL A 68 6.99 -14.99 -10.71
N ALA A 69 7.61 -15.49 -11.78
CA ALA A 69 6.92 -15.74 -13.04
C ALA A 69 5.73 -16.69 -12.83
N VAL A 70 5.96 -17.81 -12.14
CA VAL A 70 4.92 -18.80 -11.82
C VAL A 70 3.81 -18.15 -10.99
N ALA A 71 4.17 -17.41 -9.94
CA ALA A 71 3.19 -16.74 -9.08
C ALA A 71 2.38 -15.68 -9.84
N LEU A 72 2.99 -14.92 -10.77
CA LEU A 72 2.29 -13.97 -11.62
C LEU A 72 1.33 -14.65 -12.60
N VAL A 73 1.71 -15.79 -13.18
CA VAL A 73 0.81 -16.58 -14.03
C VAL A 73 -0.38 -17.09 -13.23
N LEU A 74 -0.13 -17.66 -12.04
CA LEU A 74 -1.19 -18.14 -11.14
C LEU A 74 -2.11 -17.01 -10.68
N LEU A 75 -1.54 -15.86 -10.31
CA LEU A 75 -2.30 -14.67 -9.95
C LEU A 75 -3.16 -14.19 -11.12
N THR A 76 -2.59 -14.13 -12.31
CA THR A 76 -3.27 -13.63 -13.51
C THR A 76 -4.42 -14.55 -13.91
N ALA A 77 -4.16 -15.85 -14.04
CA ALA A 77 -5.18 -16.84 -14.34
C ALA A 77 -6.26 -16.87 -13.24
N GLY A 78 -5.86 -16.87 -11.97
CA GLY A 78 -6.79 -16.82 -10.84
C GLY A 78 -7.68 -15.58 -10.85
N CYS A 79 -7.12 -14.41 -11.16
CA CYS A 79 -7.88 -13.16 -11.24
C CYS A 79 -8.83 -13.13 -12.43
N VAL A 80 -8.39 -13.53 -13.63
CA VAL A 80 -9.23 -13.58 -14.84
C VAL A 80 -10.38 -14.57 -14.66
N LEU A 81 -10.08 -15.80 -14.23
CA LEU A 81 -11.09 -16.82 -13.98
C LEU A 81 -12.02 -16.43 -12.83
N GLY A 82 -11.48 -15.84 -11.77
CA GLY A 82 -12.23 -15.31 -10.63
C GLY A 82 -13.18 -14.18 -11.03
N ALA A 83 -12.75 -13.25 -11.88
CA ALA A 83 -13.54 -12.11 -12.37
C ALA A 83 -14.63 -12.51 -13.38
N VAL A 84 -14.39 -13.53 -14.20
CA VAL A 84 -15.43 -14.12 -15.07
C VAL A 84 -16.31 -15.13 -14.31
N GLY A 85 -15.82 -15.62 -13.17
CA GLY A 85 -16.55 -16.50 -12.26
C GLY A 85 -16.63 -17.93 -12.79
N LEU A 86 -15.48 -18.48 -13.20
CA LEU A 86 -15.28 -19.88 -13.56
C LEU A 86 -14.49 -20.56 -12.45
N HIS A 87 -15.03 -21.61 -11.83
CA HIS A 87 -14.47 -22.21 -10.62
C HIS A 87 -14.18 -21.17 -9.52
N THR A 88 -15.12 -20.23 -9.38
CA THR A 88 -14.97 -18.93 -8.72
C THR A 88 -14.18 -18.98 -7.42
N ARG A 89 -14.56 -19.86 -6.48
CA ARG A 89 -13.91 -19.94 -5.16
C ARG A 89 -12.46 -20.45 -5.25
N VAL A 90 -12.21 -21.45 -6.10
CA VAL A 90 -10.87 -22.02 -6.28
C VAL A 90 -9.97 -21.00 -6.98
N SER A 91 -10.45 -20.35 -8.04
CA SER A 91 -9.68 -19.32 -8.76
C SER A 91 -9.33 -18.14 -7.87
N LEU A 92 -10.26 -17.68 -7.04
CA LEU A 92 -10.02 -16.60 -6.07
C LEU A 92 -9.11 -17.03 -4.91
N ALA A 93 -9.17 -18.29 -4.47
CA ALA A 93 -8.25 -18.82 -3.47
C ALA A 93 -6.80 -18.88 -4.02
N VAL A 94 -6.63 -19.37 -5.26
CA VAL A 94 -5.34 -19.34 -5.96
C VAL A 94 -4.85 -17.90 -6.12
N ALA A 95 -5.72 -16.98 -6.55
CA ALA A 95 -5.38 -15.56 -6.64
C ALA A 95 -4.99 -14.97 -5.29
N THR A 96 -5.65 -15.35 -4.20
CA THR A 96 -5.34 -14.87 -2.84
C THR A 96 -3.93 -15.27 -2.42
N VAL A 97 -3.59 -16.56 -2.57
CA VAL A 97 -2.27 -17.09 -2.19
C VAL A 97 -1.17 -16.48 -3.07
N ALA A 98 -1.41 -16.42 -4.39
CA ALA A 98 -0.48 -15.81 -5.33
C ALA A 98 -0.31 -14.30 -5.05
N ALA A 99 -1.38 -13.57 -4.75
CA ALA A 99 -1.33 -12.14 -4.41
C ALA A 99 -0.58 -11.88 -3.11
N LEU A 100 -0.74 -12.74 -2.09
CA LEU A 100 -0.01 -12.63 -0.83
C LEU A 100 1.51 -12.65 -1.05
N TYR A 101 1.97 -13.50 -1.96
CA TYR A 101 3.37 -13.60 -2.36
C TYR A 101 3.78 -12.44 -3.28
N VAL A 102 3.08 -12.25 -4.41
CA VAL A 102 3.42 -11.25 -5.43
C VAL A 102 3.39 -9.82 -4.87
N LEU A 103 2.33 -9.45 -4.15
CA LEU A 103 2.22 -8.12 -3.56
C LEU A 103 3.09 -7.95 -2.30
N GLY A 104 3.55 -9.06 -1.69
CA GLY A 104 4.45 -9.08 -0.55
C GLY A 104 5.91 -8.77 -0.91
N LEU A 105 6.36 -9.16 -2.11
CA LEU A 105 7.75 -8.96 -2.52
C LEU A 105 8.18 -7.49 -2.58
N PRO A 106 7.41 -6.55 -3.16
CA PRO A 106 7.74 -5.14 -3.11
C PRO A 106 7.87 -4.55 -1.69
N GLN A 107 7.27 -5.20 -0.69
CA GLN A 107 7.30 -4.76 0.71
C GLN A 107 8.67 -5.00 1.37
N LEU A 108 9.55 -5.78 0.74
CA LEU A 108 10.93 -5.98 1.18
C LEU A 108 11.81 -4.74 1.01
N SER A 109 11.26 -3.63 0.51
CA SER A 109 11.97 -2.35 0.30
C SER A 109 12.18 -1.53 1.58
N GLY A 110 11.69 -2.00 2.74
CA GLY A 110 11.80 -1.31 4.02
C GLY A 110 10.61 -0.42 4.38
N SER A 111 9.59 -0.37 3.54
CA SER A 111 8.28 0.15 3.90
C SER A 111 7.18 -0.70 3.28
N VAL A 112 6.20 -1.08 4.09
CA VAL A 112 4.94 -1.63 3.58
C VAL A 112 4.13 -0.52 2.89
N VAL A 113 3.61 -0.82 1.70
CA VAL A 113 2.72 0.02 0.89
C VAL A 113 1.28 -0.50 0.90
N HIS A 114 0.35 0.32 0.38
CA HIS A 114 -1.06 0.34 0.79
C HIS A 114 -2.04 -0.50 -0.04
N ASP A 115 -1.60 -1.65 -0.54
CA ASP A 115 -2.43 -2.52 -1.41
C ASP A 115 -2.78 -3.88 -0.78
N HIS A 116 -2.41 -4.10 0.48
CA HIS A 116 -2.72 -5.36 1.18
C HIS A 116 -4.23 -5.63 1.31
N HIS A 117 -5.08 -4.59 1.26
CA HIS A 117 -6.53 -4.74 1.25
C HIS A 117 -7.03 -5.59 0.06
N LEU A 118 -6.31 -5.60 -1.06
CA LEU A 118 -6.63 -6.44 -2.20
C LEU A 118 -6.52 -7.94 -1.85
N VAL A 119 -5.52 -8.32 -1.06
CA VAL A 119 -5.37 -9.69 -0.55
C VAL A 119 -6.53 -10.05 0.37
N TRP A 120 -6.92 -9.13 1.27
CA TRP A 120 -8.06 -9.33 2.17
C TRP A 120 -9.36 -9.54 1.41
N PHE A 121 -9.60 -8.72 0.39
CA PHE A 121 -10.81 -8.77 -0.42
C PHE A 121 -10.85 -10.03 -1.29
N LEU A 122 -9.72 -10.45 -1.88
CA LEU A 122 -9.63 -11.75 -2.56
C LEU A 122 -9.94 -12.92 -1.62
N ALA A 123 -9.36 -12.93 -0.41
CA ALA A 123 -9.60 -13.98 0.59
C ALA A 123 -11.09 -14.05 0.99
N LEU A 124 -11.69 -12.88 1.21
CA LEU A 124 -13.09 -12.76 1.57
C LEU A 124 -14.00 -13.22 0.42
N LEU A 125 -13.67 -12.84 -0.82
CA LEU A 125 -14.39 -13.25 -2.02
C LEU A 125 -14.29 -14.76 -2.25
N ALA A 126 -13.12 -15.37 -2.03
CA ALA A 126 -12.89 -16.81 -2.13
C ALA A 126 -13.74 -17.61 -1.13
N ALA A 127 -13.96 -17.07 0.06
CA ALA A 127 -14.79 -17.67 1.11
C ALA A 127 -16.29 -17.36 0.96
N SER A 128 -16.70 -16.58 -0.04
CA SER A 128 -18.06 -16.08 -0.20
C SER A 128 -18.82 -16.76 -1.36
N PRO A 129 -20.16 -16.65 -1.40
CA PRO A 129 -20.96 -17.07 -2.57
C PRO A 129 -20.93 -16.01 -3.71
N SER A 130 -19.75 -15.47 -4.03
CA SER A 130 -19.59 -14.39 -5.02
C SER A 130 -19.81 -14.82 -6.48
N GLY A 131 -19.83 -16.13 -6.74
CA GLY A 131 -20.10 -16.73 -8.05
C GLY A 131 -21.57 -17.06 -8.30
N ASP A 132 -22.51 -16.66 -7.45
CA ASP A 132 -23.92 -17.03 -7.61
C ASP A 132 -24.66 -16.23 -8.71
N VAL A 133 -24.12 -15.07 -9.10
CA VAL A 133 -24.63 -14.23 -10.20
C VAL A 133 -23.49 -13.64 -11.03
N TRP A 134 -23.78 -13.29 -12.28
CA TRP A 134 -22.84 -12.71 -13.27
C TRP A 134 -21.55 -13.51 -13.45
N SER A 135 -21.66 -14.84 -13.40
CA SER A 135 -20.54 -15.77 -13.50
C SER A 135 -20.83 -16.89 -14.49
N ILE A 136 -19.78 -17.50 -15.03
CA ILE A 136 -19.90 -18.74 -15.80
C ILE A 136 -20.44 -19.88 -14.94
N ASP A 137 -20.02 -19.97 -13.67
CA ASP A 137 -20.52 -20.98 -12.72
C ASP A 137 -22.04 -20.91 -12.56
N ALA A 138 -22.60 -19.70 -12.38
CA ALA A 138 -24.04 -19.48 -12.31
C ALA A 138 -24.73 -19.79 -13.65
N ALA A 139 -24.08 -19.45 -14.77
CA ALA A 139 -24.58 -19.78 -16.10
C ALA A 139 -24.65 -21.30 -16.35
N ARG A 140 -23.66 -22.06 -15.88
CA ARG A 140 -23.64 -23.54 -15.94
C ARG A 140 -24.64 -24.17 -14.98
N ALA A 141 -24.80 -23.56 -13.80
CA ALA A 141 -25.75 -23.98 -12.78
C ALA A 141 -27.21 -23.55 -13.07
N ARG A 142 -27.53 -23.04 -14.28
CA ARG A 142 -28.84 -22.49 -14.75
C ARG A 142 -30.07 -23.44 -14.66
N ARG A 143 -30.09 -24.36 -13.72
CA ARG A 143 -31.24 -25.19 -13.39
C ARG A 143 -31.86 -24.66 -12.09
N ARG A 144 -32.81 -23.70 -12.23
CA ARG A 144 -34.08 -23.56 -11.48
C ARG A 144 -34.35 -22.33 -10.58
N TYR A 145 -33.39 -21.49 -10.15
CA TYR A 145 -33.69 -20.42 -9.16
C TYR A 145 -32.85 -19.13 -9.29
N THR A 146 -33.39 -18.01 -8.79
CA THR A 146 -32.66 -16.75 -8.57
C THR A 146 -32.25 -16.63 -7.10
N PRO A 147 -31.00 -16.32 -6.77
CA PRO A 147 -30.62 -16.07 -5.39
C PRO A 147 -31.29 -14.79 -4.88
N ALA A 148 -31.95 -14.88 -3.72
CA ALA A 148 -32.53 -13.72 -3.06
C ALA A 148 -31.52 -13.01 -2.17
N ARG A 149 -31.87 -11.80 -1.71
CA ARG A 149 -31.11 -11.10 -0.68
C ARG A 149 -30.91 -12.00 0.54
N SER A 150 -29.70 -12.05 1.07
CA SER A 150 -29.38 -12.91 2.20
C SER A 150 -28.18 -12.41 3.00
N VAL A 151 -28.07 -12.89 4.24
CA VAL A 151 -26.93 -12.63 5.12
C VAL A 151 -25.63 -13.23 4.57
N ALA A 152 -25.69 -14.29 3.76
CA ALA A 152 -24.49 -14.91 3.19
C ALA A 152 -23.76 -14.00 2.18
N TYR A 153 -24.49 -13.10 1.51
CA TYR A 153 -23.90 -12.00 0.74
C TYR A 153 -23.56 -10.79 1.62
N GLY A 154 -24.35 -10.61 2.68
CA GLY A 154 -24.24 -9.55 3.66
C GLY A 154 -22.92 -9.47 4.41
N ILE A 155 -22.54 -10.60 5.03
CA ILE A 155 -21.34 -10.70 5.86
C ILE A 155 -20.08 -10.26 5.12
N PRO A 156 -19.74 -10.81 3.93
CA PRO A 156 -18.53 -10.38 3.23
C PRO A 156 -18.59 -8.91 2.80
N VAL A 157 -19.75 -8.41 2.34
CA VAL A 157 -19.91 -7.00 1.99
C VAL A 157 -19.69 -6.10 3.21
N TRP A 158 -20.28 -6.45 4.36
CA TRP A 158 -20.15 -5.67 5.59
C TRP A 158 -18.72 -5.73 6.14
N ALA A 159 -18.09 -6.90 6.14
CA ALA A 159 -16.70 -7.06 6.55
C ALA A 159 -15.75 -6.22 5.69
N ALA A 160 -15.92 -6.21 4.36
CA ALA A 160 -15.14 -5.33 3.48
C ALA A 160 -15.36 -3.84 3.81
N ARG A 161 -16.59 -3.41 4.08
CA ARG A 161 -16.87 -2.02 4.53
C ARG A 161 -16.17 -1.68 5.85
N VAL A 162 -16.19 -2.60 6.82
CA VAL A 162 -15.50 -2.44 8.11
C VAL A 162 -13.99 -2.39 7.92
N LEU A 163 -13.43 -3.25 7.08
CA LEU A 163 -12.00 -3.21 6.74
C LEU A 163 -11.62 -1.85 6.14
N VAL A 164 -12.42 -1.30 5.21
CA VAL A 164 -12.21 0.07 4.72
C VAL A 164 -12.34 1.10 5.85
N GLY A 165 -13.30 0.94 6.77
CA GLY A 165 -13.40 1.82 7.93
C GLY A 165 -12.19 1.77 8.86
N ILE A 166 -11.61 0.58 9.06
CA ILE A 166 -10.38 0.36 9.82
C ILE A 166 -9.19 1.07 9.17
N ILE A 167 -9.11 1.04 7.83
CA ILE A 167 -8.07 1.73 7.05
C ILE A 167 -8.05 3.23 7.36
N PHE A 168 -9.20 3.86 7.55
CA PHE A 168 -9.30 5.29 7.90
C PHE A 168 -9.17 5.55 9.40
N PHE A 169 -9.81 4.72 10.22
CA PHE A 169 -9.94 4.95 11.65
C PHE A 169 -8.59 5.01 12.37
N PHE A 170 -7.69 4.04 12.10
CA PHE A 170 -6.43 3.99 12.83
C PHE A 170 -5.47 5.14 12.50
N PRO A 171 -5.32 5.57 11.23
CA PRO A 171 -4.61 6.81 10.95
C PRO A 171 -5.10 8.00 11.75
N GLY A 172 -6.42 8.25 11.80
CA GLY A 172 -6.99 9.36 12.57
C GLY A 172 -6.75 9.22 14.08
N LEU A 173 -6.91 8.01 14.61
CA LEU A 173 -6.63 7.72 16.03
C LEU A 173 -5.18 8.01 16.39
N TRP A 174 -4.24 7.55 15.56
CA TRP A 174 -2.82 7.69 15.84
C TRP A 174 -2.30 9.11 15.66
N LYS A 175 -2.86 9.90 14.73
CA LYS A 175 -2.57 11.35 14.64
C LYS A 175 -2.83 12.04 15.98
N LEU A 176 -4.01 11.82 16.56
CA LEU A 176 -4.36 12.39 17.86
C LEU A 176 -3.57 11.76 19.01
N ARG A 177 -3.30 10.46 18.97
CA ARG A 177 -2.57 9.78 20.04
C ARG A 177 -1.10 10.21 20.13
N ALA A 178 -0.42 10.35 18.99
CA ALA A 178 1.00 10.67 18.95
C ALA A 178 1.26 12.18 19.06
N SER A 179 0.45 13.00 18.39
CA SER A 179 0.69 14.43 18.23
C SER A 179 -0.40 15.32 18.85
N GLY A 180 -1.48 14.73 19.36
CA GLY A 180 -2.57 15.48 19.98
C GLY A 180 -3.20 16.51 19.04
N TRP A 181 -3.62 17.63 19.62
CA TRP A 181 -4.16 18.77 18.88
C TRP A 181 -3.13 19.46 17.98
N ALA A 182 -1.83 19.34 18.30
CA ALA A 182 -0.77 19.93 17.51
C ALA A 182 -0.73 19.39 16.08
N TRP A 183 -1.22 18.16 15.84
CA TRP A 183 -1.33 17.63 14.48
C TRP A 183 -2.21 18.52 13.57
N ILE A 184 -3.26 19.13 14.14
CA ILE A 184 -4.24 19.96 13.45
C ILE A 184 -3.84 21.44 13.49
N ALA A 185 -3.40 21.92 14.65
CA ALA A 185 -3.25 23.35 14.93
C ALA A 185 -1.86 23.94 14.66
N SER A 186 -0.90 23.13 14.20
CA SER A 186 0.46 23.58 13.85
C SER A 186 0.68 23.63 12.34
N ASP A 187 1.90 24.01 11.94
CA ASP A 187 2.34 24.02 10.53
C ASP A 187 2.57 22.61 9.94
N ASN A 188 2.16 21.56 10.65
CA ASN A 188 2.33 20.16 10.25
C ASN A 188 1.83 19.87 8.84
N LEU A 189 0.61 20.30 8.46
CA LEU A 189 0.08 20.04 7.12
C LEU A 189 0.88 20.77 6.04
N GLN A 190 1.39 21.97 6.35
CA GLN A 190 2.27 22.72 5.45
C GLN A 190 3.58 21.96 5.21
N HIS A 191 4.24 21.52 6.27
CA HIS A 191 5.46 20.71 6.18
C HIS A 191 5.22 19.37 5.47
N LEU A 192 4.05 18.75 5.65
CA LEU A 192 3.67 17.53 4.93
C LEU A 192 3.54 17.78 3.42
N LEU A 193 2.88 18.88 3.01
CA LEU A 193 2.81 19.28 1.59
C LEU A 193 4.20 19.47 1.01
N HIS A 194 5.01 20.31 1.66
CA HIS A 194 6.37 20.62 1.22
C HIS A 194 7.25 19.37 1.09
N ARG A 195 7.18 18.48 2.08
CA ARG A 195 7.89 17.20 2.08
C ARG A 195 7.44 16.33 0.92
N LYS A 196 6.13 16.20 0.68
CA LYS A 196 5.60 15.35 -0.39
C LYS A 196 5.91 15.89 -1.78
N TRP A 197 5.82 17.19 -1.96
CA TRP A 197 6.25 17.87 -3.18
C TRP A 197 7.74 17.62 -3.47
N LEU A 198 8.59 17.68 -2.44
CA LEU A 198 10.01 17.39 -2.58
C LEU A 198 10.25 15.93 -2.95
N GLU A 199 9.60 14.99 -2.24
CA GLU A 199 9.69 13.55 -2.51
C GLU A 199 9.31 13.21 -3.96
N ALA A 200 8.26 13.84 -4.48
CA ALA A 200 7.76 13.67 -5.84
C ALA A 200 8.53 14.49 -6.89
N GLY A 201 9.38 15.44 -6.48
CA GLY A 201 10.08 16.35 -7.39
C GLY A 201 9.14 17.32 -8.13
N VAL A 202 8.01 17.67 -7.50
CA VAL A 202 7.00 18.59 -8.05
C VAL A 202 6.87 19.83 -7.20
N LEU A 203 6.35 20.90 -7.78
CA LEU A 203 5.85 22.07 -7.05
C LEU A 203 4.42 22.30 -7.52
N ASP A 204 3.45 22.21 -6.62
CA ASP A 204 2.05 22.41 -6.97
C ASP A 204 1.84 23.87 -7.41
N PRO A 205 1.28 24.12 -8.61
CA PRO A 205 0.98 25.48 -9.05
C PRO A 205 -0.06 26.17 -8.15
N ILE A 206 -0.93 25.40 -7.49
CA ILE A 206 -1.91 25.90 -6.53
C ILE A 206 -1.28 25.86 -5.14
N ARG A 207 -0.62 26.97 -4.79
CA ARG A 207 0.10 27.17 -3.53
C ARG A 207 -0.82 27.33 -2.31
N ILE A 208 -1.60 26.28 -1.99
CA ILE A 208 -2.47 26.23 -0.81
C ILE A 208 -1.68 26.30 0.51
N ASP A 209 -0.38 26.02 0.45
CA ASP A 209 0.55 26.12 1.57
C ASP A 209 0.71 27.55 2.10
N HIS A 210 0.28 28.57 1.35
CA HIS A 210 0.25 29.97 1.80
C HIS A 210 -1.06 30.40 2.47
N VAL A 211 -2.00 29.47 2.71
CA VAL A 211 -3.32 29.79 3.30
C VAL A 211 -3.52 29.03 4.62
N PRO A 212 -2.98 29.52 5.75
CA PRO A 212 -2.96 28.78 7.02
C PRO A 212 -4.35 28.36 7.52
N GLY A 213 -5.35 29.23 7.39
CA GLY A 213 -6.72 28.91 7.80
C GLY A 213 -7.34 27.75 7.01
N LEU A 214 -7.00 27.62 5.73
CA LEU A 214 -7.42 26.49 4.90
C LEU A 214 -6.68 25.21 5.32
N LEU A 215 -5.38 25.28 5.57
CA LEU A 215 -4.61 24.12 6.05
C LEU A 215 -5.14 23.59 7.39
N PHE A 216 -5.44 24.48 8.33
CA PHE A 216 -6.07 24.12 9.60
C PHE A 216 -7.41 23.41 9.37
N ALA A 217 -8.29 23.98 8.53
CA ALA A 217 -9.60 23.39 8.23
C ALA A 217 -9.46 22.01 7.57
N LEU A 218 -8.51 21.84 6.65
CA LEU A 218 -8.23 20.55 5.99
C LEU A 218 -7.65 19.51 6.95
N ALA A 219 -6.74 19.91 7.84
CA ALA A 219 -6.19 19.01 8.86
C ALA A 219 -7.28 18.55 9.84
N LEU A 220 -8.14 19.45 10.30
CA LEU A 220 -9.29 19.12 11.14
C LEU A 220 -10.27 18.20 10.40
N ALA A 221 -10.60 18.53 9.14
CA ALA A 221 -11.50 17.72 8.31
C ALA A 221 -10.96 16.30 8.11
N ALA A 222 -9.65 16.15 7.87
CA ALA A 222 -9.00 14.84 7.73
C ALA A 222 -9.19 13.98 8.98
N VAL A 223 -8.91 14.51 10.18
CA VAL A 223 -9.05 13.77 11.44
C VAL A 223 -10.52 13.42 11.73
N VAL A 224 -11.44 14.37 11.56
CA VAL A 224 -12.88 14.14 11.76
C VAL A 224 -13.41 13.09 10.80
N PHE A 225 -13.02 13.15 9.53
CA PHE A 225 -13.36 12.17 8.51
C PHE A 225 -12.82 10.78 8.87
N GLU A 226 -11.53 10.67 9.17
CA GLU A 226 -10.85 9.40 9.45
C GLU A 226 -11.51 8.68 10.65
N LEU A 227 -11.77 9.40 11.74
CA LEU A 227 -12.43 8.85 12.93
C LEU A 227 -13.92 8.58 12.71
N GLY A 228 -14.60 9.45 11.98
CA GLY A 228 -16.05 9.39 11.76
C GLY A 228 -16.49 8.36 10.72
N PHE A 229 -15.61 7.96 9.79
CA PHE A 229 -15.98 7.06 8.68
C PHE A 229 -16.57 5.74 9.17
N ILE A 230 -15.91 5.09 10.14
CA ILE A 230 -16.36 3.79 10.66
C ILE A 230 -17.72 3.90 11.38
N LEU A 231 -17.97 5.02 12.06
CA LEU A 231 -19.23 5.31 12.76
C LEU A 231 -20.39 5.54 11.79
N CYS A 232 -20.09 5.98 10.56
CA CYS A 232 -21.09 6.19 9.52
C CYS A 232 -21.57 4.88 8.86
N LEU A 233 -20.80 3.79 8.96
CA LEU A 233 -21.05 2.54 8.24
C LEU A 233 -22.42 1.89 8.49
N PRO A 234 -22.95 1.83 9.74
CA PRO A 234 -24.24 1.21 10.00
C PRO A 234 -25.40 1.94 9.33
N PHE A 235 -25.26 3.25 9.10
CA PHE A 235 -26.35 4.10 8.66
C PHE A 235 -26.26 4.42 7.17
N ARG A 236 -27.31 4.09 6.43
CA ARG A 236 -27.33 4.22 4.96
C ARG A 236 -27.04 5.64 4.44
N ARG A 237 -27.61 6.68 5.06
CA ARG A 237 -27.41 8.08 4.62
C ARG A 237 -26.00 8.59 5.01
N PRO A 238 -25.57 8.53 6.28
CA PRO A 238 -24.19 8.86 6.66
C PRO A 238 -23.13 8.10 5.87
N ARG A 239 -23.32 6.80 5.61
CA ARG A 239 -22.39 6.00 4.80
C ARG A 239 -22.18 6.57 3.40
N ARG A 240 -23.24 7.07 2.74
CA ARG A 240 -23.09 7.69 1.40
C ARG A 240 -22.29 8.98 1.48
N LEU A 241 -22.55 9.81 2.48
CA LEU A 241 -21.78 11.01 2.73
C LEU A 241 -20.30 10.68 3.01
N ALA A 242 -20.05 9.67 3.84
CA ALA A 242 -18.70 9.20 4.16
C ALA A 242 -17.95 8.69 2.92
N VAL A 243 -18.62 8.00 2.00
CA VAL A 243 -18.02 7.57 0.72
C VAL A 243 -17.65 8.78 -0.16
N TRP A 244 -18.52 9.78 -0.27
CA TRP A 244 -18.20 11.01 -0.99
C TRP A 244 -17.05 11.78 -0.34
N ALA A 245 -17.05 11.88 0.99
CA ALA A 245 -15.96 12.47 1.75
C ALA A 245 -14.65 11.71 1.51
N ALA A 246 -14.68 10.37 1.45
CA ALA A 246 -13.51 9.55 1.19
C ALA A 246 -12.97 9.72 -0.25
N LEU A 247 -13.86 9.84 -1.24
CA LEU A 247 -13.47 10.16 -2.61
C LEU A 247 -12.84 11.56 -2.69
N GLY A 248 -13.42 12.55 -2.02
CA GLY A 248 -12.86 13.90 -1.92
C GLY A 248 -11.50 13.93 -1.21
N PHE A 249 -11.36 13.18 -0.10
CA PHE A 249 -10.10 13.01 0.62
C PHE A 249 -9.03 12.41 -0.29
N HIS A 250 -9.32 11.32 -0.99
CA HIS A 250 -8.35 10.70 -1.91
C HIS A 250 -8.00 11.58 -3.10
N ALA A 251 -8.96 12.30 -3.66
CA ALA A 251 -8.68 13.29 -4.71
C ALA A 251 -7.75 14.39 -4.19
N PHE A 252 -8.01 14.91 -2.99
CA PHE A 252 -7.14 15.88 -2.35
C PHE A 252 -5.73 15.34 -2.14
N THR A 253 -5.57 14.14 -1.56
CA THR A 253 -4.23 13.57 -1.32
C THR A 253 -3.50 13.22 -2.62
N ALA A 254 -4.21 12.85 -3.67
CA ALA A 254 -3.61 12.58 -4.97
C ALA A 254 -3.10 13.87 -5.63
N ILE A 255 -3.92 14.93 -5.62
CA ILE A 255 -3.57 16.22 -6.25
C ILE A 255 -2.47 16.93 -5.46
N PHE A 256 -2.66 17.13 -4.15
CA PHE A 256 -1.80 18.02 -3.37
C PHE A 256 -0.66 17.30 -2.64
N LEU A 257 -0.76 15.99 -2.39
CA LEU A 257 0.29 15.24 -1.68
C LEU A 257 0.96 14.17 -2.56
N GLU A 258 0.55 14.03 -3.83
CA GLU A 258 1.03 12.97 -4.73
C GLU A 258 0.83 11.55 -4.17
N ILE A 259 -0.12 11.38 -3.23
CA ILE A 259 -0.41 10.08 -2.61
C ILE A 259 -1.63 9.46 -3.28
N HIS A 260 -1.35 8.41 -4.05
CA HIS A 260 -2.33 7.72 -4.86
C HIS A 260 -2.87 6.49 -4.14
N PHE A 261 -4.18 6.47 -3.86
CA PHE A 261 -4.89 5.32 -3.28
C PHE A 261 -5.85 4.68 -4.28
N SER A 262 -5.43 4.61 -5.54
CA SER A 262 -6.34 4.28 -6.64
C SER A 262 -6.83 2.82 -6.64
N ALA A 263 -6.15 1.92 -5.92
CA ALA A 263 -6.67 0.58 -5.70
C ALA A 263 -7.90 0.58 -4.77
N LEU A 264 -7.88 1.43 -3.73
CA LEU A 264 -8.88 1.44 -2.67
C LEU A 264 -10.21 2.07 -3.12
N TRP A 265 -10.17 3.23 -3.80
CA TRP A 265 -11.40 3.91 -4.25
C TRP A 265 -12.19 3.11 -5.30
N LEU A 266 -11.55 2.25 -6.10
CA LEU A 266 -12.20 1.38 -7.08
C LEU A 266 -12.97 0.28 -6.36
N CYS A 267 -12.47 -0.14 -5.19
CA CYS A 267 -13.15 -1.09 -4.33
C CYS A 267 -14.37 -0.49 -3.60
N TYR A 268 -14.66 0.82 -3.76
CA TYR A 268 -15.86 1.44 -3.18
C TYR A 268 -17.17 0.96 -3.80
N VAL A 269 -17.09 0.13 -4.84
CA VAL A 269 -18.25 -0.64 -5.34
C VAL A 269 -18.98 -1.43 -4.25
N VAL A 270 -18.30 -1.79 -3.15
CA VAL A 270 -18.91 -2.46 -1.99
C VAL A 270 -19.92 -1.58 -1.24
N PHE A 271 -19.84 -0.25 -1.42
CA PHE A 271 -20.80 0.72 -0.88
C PHE A 271 -21.96 1.03 -1.83
N LEU A 272 -21.86 0.62 -3.10
CA LEU A 272 -22.88 0.87 -4.09
C LEU A 272 -24.10 -0.02 -3.86
N GLU A 273 -25.25 0.51 -4.26
CA GLU A 273 -26.49 -0.23 -4.28
C GLU A 273 -26.97 -0.38 -5.72
N PRO A 274 -26.80 -1.57 -6.32
CA PRO A 274 -27.10 -1.80 -7.74
C PRO A 274 -28.55 -1.44 -8.16
N ALA A 275 -29.47 -1.33 -7.20
CA ALA A 275 -30.87 -0.99 -7.45
C ALA A 275 -31.10 0.38 -8.12
N GLY A 276 -30.18 1.34 -7.92
CA GLY A 276 -30.33 2.72 -8.42
C GLY A 276 -29.78 2.97 -9.83
N LEU A 277 -28.89 2.11 -10.33
CA LEU A 277 -28.11 2.34 -11.56
C LEU A 277 -28.81 1.93 -12.87
N GLY A 278 -30.14 1.90 -12.90
CA GLY A 278 -30.88 1.56 -14.13
C GLY A 278 -30.65 0.13 -14.65
N TRP A 279 -30.11 -0.76 -13.81
CA TRP A 279 -29.71 -2.15 -14.16
C TRP A 279 -30.87 -3.09 -14.55
N ARG A 280 -32.07 -2.53 -14.77
CA ARG A 280 -33.27 -3.22 -15.27
C ARG A 280 -33.07 -3.82 -16.67
N TRP A 281 -32.06 -3.37 -17.43
CA TRP A 281 -31.76 -3.84 -18.78
C TRP A 281 -31.15 -5.25 -18.83
N PHE A 282 -30.42 -5.68 -17.79
CA PHE A 282 -29.82 -7.02 -17.75
C PHE A 282 -30.75 -8.11 -17.18
N GLY A 283 -32.00 -7.79 -16.83
CA GLY A 283 -32.78 -8.58 -15.86
C GLY A 283 -34.25 -8.87 -16.15
N ARG A 284 -34.70 -8.90 -17.42
CA ARG A 284 -36.02 -9.49 -17.75
C ARG A 284 -35.92 -10.93 -18.24
N VAL A 285 -35.09 -11.76 -17.60
CA VAL A 285 -35.25 -13.21 -17.73
C VAL A 285 -36.30 -13.64 -16.70
N HIS A 286 -37.48 -14.05 -17.17
CA HIS A 286 -38.55 -14.57 -16.32
C HIS A 286 -38.04 -15.77 -15.50
N LEU A 287 -37.83 -15.59 -14.19
CA LEU A 287 -37.34 -16.63 -13.28
C LEU A 287 -38.41 -17.02 -12.26
N ARG A 288 -38.52 -18.33 -12.00
CA ARG A 288 -39.73 -18.99 -11.50
C ARG A 288 -39.84 -19.19 -9.97
N ARG A 289 -38.83 -18.83 -9.16
CA ARG A 289 -38.91 -18.73 -7.67
C ARG A 289 -37.54 -18.36 -7.09
N ALA A 290 -37.53 -17.62 -5.98
CA ALA A 290 -36.32 -17.37 -5.18
C ALA A 290 -35.97 -18.60 -4.33
N ARG A 291 -34.69 -19.00 -4.29
CA ARG A 291 -34.21 -20.05 -3.37
C ARG A 291 -33.35 -19.43 -2.27
N PRO A 292 -33.68 -19.65 -0.99
CA PRO A 292 -32.79 -19.26 0.10
C PRO A 292 -31.52 -20.11 0.05
N LEU A 293 -30.36 -19.47 0.27
CA LEU A 293 -29.11 -20.20 0.48
C LEU A 293 -29.22 -21.13 1.69
N THR A 294 -28.39 -22.17 1.73
CA THR A 294 -28.33 -23.06 2.89
C THR A 294 -28.01 -22.24 4.14
N ARG A 295 -28.58 -22.62 5.29
CA ARG A 295 -28.42 -21.88 6.56
C ARG A 295 -26.96 -21.67 7.00
N ARG A 296 -26.01 -22.40 6.40
CA ARG A 296 -24.58 -22.38 6.73
C ARG A 296 -23.68 -21.79 5.62
N ALA A 297 -24.25 -21.31 4.51
CA ALA A 297 -23.48 -20.76 3.39
C ALA A 297 -22.63 -19.52 3.75
N TRP A 298 -22.93 -18.88 4.89
CA TRP A 298 -22.25 -17.70 5.39
C TRP A 298 -21.03 -18.00 6.28
N LEU A 299 -20.91 -19.23 6.81
CA LEU A 299 -19.89 -19.58 7.81
C LEU A 299 -18.45 -19.35 7.32
N PRO A 300 -18.05 -19.78 6.10
CA PRO A 300 -16.67 -19.59 5.65
C PRO A 300 -16.31 -18.10 5.54
N ALA A 301 -17.21 -17.30 4.95
CA ALA A 301 -17.02 -15.86 4.83
C ALA A 301 -16.95 -15.17 6.21
N ALA A 302 -17.75 -15.61 7.19
CA ALA A 302 -17.69 -15.07 8.55
C ALA A 302 -16.39 -15.42 9.27
N ALA A 303 -15.87 -16.65 9.11
CA ALA A 303 -14.59 -17.03 9.69
C ALA A 303 -13.44 -16.18 9.12
N VAL A 304 -13.36 -16.03 7.79
CA VAL A 304 -12.36 -15.18 7.14
C VAL A 304 -12.54 -13.71 7.53
N ALA A 305 -13.78 -13.20 7.56
CA ALA A 305 -14.08 -11.85 8.02
C ALA A 305 -13.61 -11.61 9.46
N ALA A 306 -13.86 -12.55 10.38
CA ALA A 306 -13.44 -12.43 11.76
C ALA A 306 -11.91 -12.36 11.87
N VAL A 307 -11.19 -13.25 11.19
CA VAL A 307 -9.71 -13.23 11.17
C VAL A 307 -9.18 -11.89 10.63
N LEU A 308 -9.71 -11.42 9.50
CA LEU A 308 -9.26 -10.18 8.87
C LEU A 308 -9.57 -8.94 9.71
N VAL A 309 -10.79 -8.84 10.25
CA VAL A 309 -11.22 -7.69 11.06
C VAL A 309 -10.47 -7.66 12.39
N VAL A 310 -10.35 -8.79 13.09
CA VAL A 310 -9.61 -8.89 14.35
C VAL A 310 -8.13 -8.64 14.11
N GLY A 311 -7.53 -9.28 13.10
CA GLY A 311 -6.11 -9.12 12.78
C GLY A 311 -5.74 -7.67 12.47
N ASN A 312 -6.51 -7.00 11.62
CA ASN A 312 -6.31 -5.57 11.33
C ASN A 312 -6.64 -4.67 12.52
N GLY A 313 -7.64 -5.01 13.32
CA GLY A 313 -7.95 -4.32 14.57
C GLY A 313 -6.79 -4.36 15.56
N VAL A 314 -6.18 -5.53 15.75
CA VAL A 314 -5.01 -5.73 16.61
C VAL A 314 -3.82 -4.95 16.07
N MET A 315 -3.46 -5.12 14.80
CA MET A 315 -2.29 -4.44 14.22
C MET A 315 -2.48 -2.92 14.16
N GLY A 316 -3.70 -2.45 13.89
CA GLY A 316 -4.07 -1.03 13.96
C GLY A 316 -3.95 -0.47 15.38
N THR A 317 -4.46 -1.19 16.38
CA THR A 317 -4.36 -0.79 17.80
C THR A 317 -2.91 -0.71 18.26
N LEU A 318 -2.06 -1.59 17.74
CA LEU A 318 -0.62 -1.61 18.02
C LEU A 318 0.19 -0.64 17.14
N GLY A 319 -0.44 0.08 16.21
CA GLY A 319 0.23 1.02 15.30
C GLY A 319 1.25 0.34 14.37
N ARG A 320 1.07 -0.94 14.04
CA ARG A 320 2.05 -1.73 13.27
C ARG A 320 1.90 -1.49 11.78
N THR A 321 2.52 -0.43 11.28
CA THR A 321 2.51 -0.08 9.85
C THR A 321 3.37 -0.99 8.97
N GLN A 322 4.21 -1.85 9.57
CA GLN A 322 5.11 -2.75 8.86
C GLN A 322 4.67 -4.23 8.89
N ALA A 323 3.46 -4.55 9.34
CA ALA A 323 3.01 -5.93 9.54
C ALA A 323 2.29 -6.53 8.31
N TRP A 324 2.99 -6.80 7.20
CA TRP A 324 2.36 -7.41 6.01
C TRP A 324 1.76 -8.81 6.31
N PRO A 325 0.53 -9.13 5.86
CA PRO A 325 -0.40 -8.31 5.08
C PRO A 325 -1.45 -7.58 5.94
N LEU A 326 -1.37 -7.61 7.27
CA LEU A 326 -2.35 -7.01 8.18
C LEU A 326 -1.87 -5.66 8.73
N ALA A 327 -1.09 -4.92 7.95
CA ALA A 327 -0.44 -3.71 8.42
C ALA A 327 -1.48 -2.62 8.69
N CYS A 328 -1.27 -1.85 9.75
CA CYS A 328 -1.94 -0.57 9.90
C CYS A 328 -1.58 0.33 8.72
N TYR A 329 -2.56 1.02 8.13
CA TYR A 329 -2.27 2.04 7.14
C TYR A 329 -1.40 3.17 7.74
N PRO A 330 -0.62 3.90 6.93
CA PRO A 330 0.23 4.98 7.38
C PRO A 330 -0.59 5.96 8.18
N THR A 331 -0.09 6.20 9.37
CA THR A 331 -0.81 7.04 10.31
C THR A 331 -0.56 8.50 10.03
N PHE A 332 0.60 8.84 9.42
CA PHE A 332 1.13 10.21 9.34
C PHE A 332 1.09 10.88 10.71
N GLN A 333 1.30 10.09 11.77
CA GLN A 333 1.05 10.50 13.14
C GLN A 333 2.08 11.51 13.65
N ASP A 334 3.31 11.43 13.15
CA ASP A 334 4.42 12.26 13.58
C ASP A 334 4.30 13.65 12.93
N LEU A 335 4.64 14.69 13.69
CA LEU A 335 4.69 16.05 13.15
C LEU A 335 5.78 16.13 12.08
N ALA A 336 5.38 16.53 10.87
CA ALA A 336 6.33 16.86 9.83
C ALA A 336 7.13 18.10 10.23
N THR A 337 8.42 18.05 9.91
CA THR A 337 9.39 19.11 10.18
C THR A 337 9.70 19.86 8.88
N ASP A 338 10.26 21.05 9.04
CA ASP A 338 10.86 21.89 7.99
C ASP A 338 12.05 21.24 7.26
N ARG A 339 12.51 20.08 7.74
CA ARG A 339 13.56 19.27 7.12
C ARG A 339 13.14 17.84 6.77
N ILE A 340 13.81 17.26 5.79
CA ILE A 340 13.73 15.83 5.42
C ILE A 340 15.11 15.19 5.46
N LEU A 341 15.16 13.92 5.84
CA LEU A 341 16.35 13.07 5.76
C LEU A 341 16.49 12.49 4.36
N GLY A 342 17.62 12.71 3.71
CA GLY A 342 17.98 12.16 2.40
C GLY A 342 19.31 11.40 2.43
N LEU A 343 19.57 10.63 1.37
CA LEU A 343 20.85 9.97 1.15
C LEU A 343 21.69 10.80 0.16
N TRP A 344 22.89 11.17 0.57
CA TRP A 344 23.88 11.85 -0.26
C TRP A 344 24.97 10.87 -0.67
N ILE A 345 25.33 10.87 -1.97
CA ILE A 345 26.32 9.96 -2.53
C ILE A 345 27.31 10.72 -3.40
N GLU A 346 28.57 10.65 -3.02
CA GLU A 346 29.69 11.22 -3.76
C GLU A 346 30.55 10.13 -4.35
N VAL A 347 30.92 10.30 -5.61
CA VAL A 347 31.83 9.40 -6.30
C VAL A 347 33.11 10.14 -6.62
N HIS A 348 34.21 9.65 -6.06
CA HIS A 348 35.54 10.26 -6.16
C HIS A 348 36.38 9.49 -7.18
N ARG A 349 36.81 10.17 -8.25
CA ARG A 349 37.62 9.57 -9.33
C ARG A 349 39.11 9.85 -9.18
N PRO A 350 39.98 9.04 -9.82
CA PRO A 350 41.40 9.37 -9.98
C PRO A 350 41.53 10.77 -10.59
N GLY A 351 42.26 11.67 -9.91
CA GLY A 351 42.41 13.08 -10.31
C GLY A 351 41.52 14.08 -9.55
N GLY A 352 40.75 13.64 -8.55
CA GLY A 352 40.02 14.53 -7.62
C GLY A 352 38.66 15.02 -8.12
N ALA A 353 38.18 14.54 -9.28
CA ALA A 353 36.84 14.86 -9.75
C ALA A 353 35.78 14.17 -8.88
N VAL A 354 34.84 14.97 -8.36
CA VAL A 354 33.71 14.51 -7.54
C VAL A 354 32.43 14.59 -8.38
N VAL A 355 31.71 13.47 -8.50
CA VAL A 355 30.36 13.46 -9.07
C VAL A 355 29.36 13.20 -7.95
N VAL A 356 28.47 14.16 -7.72
CA VAL A 356 27.30 14.00 -6.86
C VAL A 356 26.17 13.44 -7.71
N LEU A 357 25.82 12.17 -7.49
CA LEU A 357 24.85 11.46 -8.34
C LEU A 357 23.44 11.46 -7.78
N ARG A 358 23.33 11.50 -6.45
CA ARG A 358 22.04 11.45 -5.80
C ARG A 358 22.02 12.48 -4.70
N ARG A 359 21.17 13.47 -4.96
CA ARG A 359 20.87 14.57 -4.08
C ARG A 359 19.52 14.18 -3.44
N GLY A 360 19.47 14.17 -2.12
CA GLY A 360 18.32 13.69 -1.35
C GLY A 360 17.10 14.61 -1.45
N ASP A 361 16.91 15.29 -2.57
CA ASP A 361 16.01 16.42 -2.77
C ASP A 361 15.15 16.30 -4.04
N GLU A 362 15.29 15.28 -4.92
CA GLU A 362 14.49 15.24 -6.16
C GLU A 362 13.96 13.86 -6.59
N GLY A 363 12.64 13.80 -6.82
CA GLY A 363 11.98 12.94 -7.81
C GLY A 363 12.15 11.44 -7.63
N GLY A 364 11.41 10.84 -6.69
CA GLY A 364 11.45 9.40 -6.47
C GLY A 364 10.10 8.79 -6.06
N SER A 365 9.90 7.51 -6.42
CA SER A 365 8.76 6.77 -5.86
C SER A 365 8.90 6.59 -4.35
N SER A 366 7.79 6.41 -3.63
CA SER A 366 7.82 6.14 -2.18
C SER A 366 8.69 4.95 -1.80
N ARG A 367 8.85 3.97 -2.71
CA ARG A 367 9.74 2.81 -2.50
C ARG A 367 11.22 3.15 -2.62
N SER A 368 11.55 4.07 -3.52
CA SER A 368 12.91 4.60 -3.62
C SER A 368 13.30 5.31 -2.33
N TRP A 369 12.41 6.13 -1.78
CA TRP A 369 12.59 6.78 -0.48
C TRP A 369 12.68 5.78 0.67
N ALA A 370 11.79 4.79 0.72
CA ALA A 370 11.84 3.72 1.72
C ALA A 370 13.18 2.97 1.71
N ARG A 371 13.70 2.64 0.53
CA ARG A 371 15.01 1.98 0.38
C ARG A 371 16.16 2.85 0.87
N GLN A 372 16.14 4.14 0.57
CA GLN A 372 17.16 5.08 1.05
C GLN A 372 17.12 5.19 2.58
N TRP A 373 15.95 5.38 3.18
CA TRP A 373 15.83 5.44 4.64
C TRP A 373 16.20 4.12 5.32
N ALA A 374 15.89 2.99 4.69
CA ALA A 374 16.34 1.67 5.13
C ALA A 374 17.86 1.50 5.07
N LEU A 375 18.55 2.20 4.15
CA LEU A 375 20.01 2.21 4.08
C LEU A 375 20.61 3.09 5.19
N ILE A 376 20.02 4.28 5.41
CA ILE A 376 20.47 5.25 6.43
C ILE A 376 20.28 4.71 7.86
N ARG A 377 19.10 4.14 8.15
CA ARG A 377 18.71 3.69 9.49
C ARG A 377 19.07 2.23 9.78
N GLY A 378 19.45 1.49 8.74
CA GLY A 378 19.78 0.06 8.84
C GLY A 378 21.26 -0.19 9.15
N PRO A 379 21.67 -1.47 9.15
CA PRO A 379 23.08 -1.83 9.34
C PRO A 379 23.99 -1.19 8.27
N ARG A 380 25.08 -0.57 8.72
CA ARG A 380 26.06 0.12 7.86
C ARG A 380 27.16 -0.84 7.41
N THR A 381 26.80 -1.84 6.59
CA THR A 381 27.77 -2.85 6.10
C THR A 381 28.24 -2.55 4.67
N PRO A 382 29.54 -2.74 4.36
CA PRO A 382 30.05 -2.54 3.01
C PRO A 382 29.27 -3.32 1.94
N THR A 383 28.94 -4.58 2.20
CA THR A 383 28.16 -5.43 1.27
C THR A 383 26.79 -4.85 0.93
N ARG A 384 26.08 -4.27 1.92
CA ARG A 384 24.75 -3.66 1.71
C ARG A 384 24.85 -2.40 0.85
N TYR A 385 25.86 -1.57 1.12
CA TYR A 385 26.08 -0.33 0.36
C TYR A 385 26.59 -0.62 -1.06
N ALA A 386 27.48 -1.60 -1.25
CA ALA A 386 27.92 -2.07 -2.56
C ALA A 386 26.75 -2.65 -3.37
N ALA A 387 25.89 -3.44 -2.73
CA ALA A 387 24.66 -3.93 -3.36
C ALA A 387 23.71 -2.79 -3.76
N PHE A 388 23.63 -1.71 -2.96
CA PHE A 388 22.86 -0.52 -3.32
C PHE A 388 23.42 0.14 -4.59
N VAL A 389 24.74 0.35 -4.66
CA VAL A 389 25.44 0.88 -5.86
C VAL A 389 25.13 0.04 -7.09
N ALA A 390 25.28 -1.29 -6.98
CA ALA A 390 25.04 -2.20 -8.10
C ALA A 390 23.58 -2.23 -8.56
N SER A 391 22.63 -1.98 -7.65
CA SER A 391 21.19 -2.01 -7.95
C SER A 391 20.67 -0.79 -8.72
N ASP A 392 21.44 0.30 -8.76
CA ASP A 392 21.09 1.53 -9.45
C ASP A 392 22.01 1.71 -10.67
N PRO A 393 21.51 1.55 -11.92
CA PRO A 393 22.35 1.59 -13.11
C PRO A 393 23.11 2.91 -13.31
N ALA A 394 22.54 4.05 -12.87
CA ALA A 394 23.22 5.33 -12.98
C ALA A 394 24.38 5.43 -11.98
N LEU A 395 24.13 5.00 -10.74
CA LEU A 395 25.14 4.95 -9.70
C LEU A 395 26.25 3.94 -10.02
N ALA A 396 25.89 2.74 -10.48
CA ALA A 396 26.84 1.72 -10.91
C ALA A 396 27.76 2.21 -12.03
N ARG A 397 27.20 2.87 -13.07
CA ARG A 397 28.00 3.44 -14.16
C ARG A 397 28.96 4.51 -13.68
N ALA A 398 28.51 5.38 -12.78
CA ALA A 398 29.33 6.47 -12.33
C ALA A 398 30.42 6.02 -11.33
N ALA A 399 30.13 4.99 -10.53
CA ALA A 399 31.08 4.31 -9.65
C ALA A 399 32.10 3.44 -10.41
N ALA A 400 31.89 3.15 -11.70
CA ALA A 400 32.88 2.45 -12.52
C ALA A 400 34.16 3.30 -12.63
N GLY A 401 35.29 2.74 -12.16
CA GLY A 401 36.57 3.44 -12.12
C GLY A 401 36.71 4.49 -11.00
N ALA A 402 35.78 4.54 -10.04
CA ALA A 402 35.91 5.37 -8.86
C ALA A 402 36.97 4.82 -7.90
N GLN A 403 37.73 5.69 -7.23
CA GLN A 403 38.63 5.30 -6.13
C GLN A 403 37.82 4.96 -4.88
N HIS A 404 36.83 5.80 -4.57
CA HIS A 404 35.92 5.57 -3.47
C HIS A 404 34.55 6.21 -3.72
N VAL A 405 33.53 5.65 -3.05
CA VAL A 405 32.15 6.16 -3.02
C VAL A 405 31.80 6.46 -1.57
N VAL A 406 31.47 7.71 -1.28
CA VAL A 406 31.13 8.20 0.06
C VAL A 406 29.62 8.32 0.19
N PHE A 407 29.09 7.81 1.29
CA PHE A 407 27.69 7.92 1.66
C PHE A 407 27.55 8.79 2.90
N ALA A 408 26.60 9.72 2.86
CA ALA A 408 26.21 10.52 4.01
C ALA A 408 24.69 10.61 4.12
N ALA A 409 24.20 10.66 5.35
CA ALA A 409 22.85 11.11 5.65
C ALA A 409 22.87 12.63 5.64
N VAL A 410 21.91 13.24 4.95
CA VAL A 410 21.81 14.69 4.84
C VAL A 410 20.41 15.16 5.19
N TRP A 411 20.32 16.34 5.78
CA TRP A 411 19.05 16.98 6.09
C TRP A 411 18.85 18.16 5.14
N HIS A 412 17.78 18.13 4.34
CA HIS A 412 17.42 19.20 3.43
C HIS A 412 16.20 19.96 3.96
N ALA A 413 16.15 21.26 3.72
CA ALA A 413 14.93 22.03 3.91
C ALA A 413 13.84 21.52 2.94
N VAL A 414 12.60 21.38 3.42
CA VAL A 414 11.48 20.95 2.57
C VAL A 414 10.79 22.11 1.85
N ALA A 415 10.91 23.32 2.41
CA ALA A 415 10.32 24.54 1.87
C ALA A 415 10.71 24.72 0.39
N PRO A 416 9.74 24.93 -0.52
CA PRO A 416 10.01 25.10 -1.95
C PRO A 416 11.08 26.15 -2.27
N GLU A 417 11.08 27.25 -1.52
CA GLU A 417 11.97 28.39 -1.70
C GLU A 417 13.43 28.08 -1.31
N ALA A 418 13.66 27.05 -0.51
CA ALA A 418 14.98 26.62 -0.05
C ALA A 418 15.55 25.44 -0.86
N ARG A 419 14.80 24.93 -1.86
CA ARG A 419 15.24 23.80 -2.68
C ARG A 419 16.47 24.15 -3.51
N GLY A 420 17.31 23.15 -3.77
CA GLY A 420 18.59 23.31 -4.48
C GLY A 420 19.72 23.89 -3.63
N GLY A 421 19.43 24.40 -2.43
CA GLY A 421 20.42 24.85 -1.45
C GLY A 421 21.31 23.72 -0.92
N PRO A 422 22.40 24.06 -0.19
CA PRO A 422 23.22 23.06 0.49
C PRO A 422 22.41 22.33 1.59
N PRO A 423 22.79 21.10 1.95
CA PRO A 423 22.17 20.42 3.09
C PRO A 423 22.38 21.22 4.38
N LEU A 424 21.35 21.24 5.23
CA LEU A 424 21.35 21.90 6.54
C LEU A 424 22.31 21.22 7.52
N ALA A 425 22.46 19.91 7.38
CA ALA A 425 23.37 19.08 8.16
C ALA A 425 23.74 17.83 7.36
N SER A 426 24.88 17.23 7.69
CA SER A 426 25.33 15.97 7.12
C SER A 426 25.98 15.08 8.17
N GLU A 427 25.73 13.78 8.11
CA GLU A 427 26.35 12.76 8.94
C GLU A 427 26.98 11.70 8.02
N PRO A 428 28.31 11.43 8.11
CA PRO A 428 28.94 10.39 7.31
C PRO A 428 28.39 9.01 7.71
N LEU A 429 28.05 8.19 6.71
CA LEU A 429 27.53 6.84 6.93
C LEU A 429 28.60 5.79 6.68
N LEU A 430 29.18 5.78 5.47
CA LEU A 430 30.11 4.75 5.03
C LEU A 430 30.92 5.24 3.81
N THR A 431 32.15 4.75 3.65
CA THR A 431 32.93 4.90 2.41
C THR A 431 33.26 3.52 1.85
N LEU A 432 32.97 3.31 0.58
CA LEU A 432 33.37 2.13 -0.17
C LEU A 432 34.64 2.46 -0.95
N THR A 433 35.68 1.64 -0.80
CA THR A 433 36.92 1.69 -1.59
C THR A 433 37.01 0.44 -2.44
N TRP A 434 37.49 0.58 -3.69
CA TRP A 434 37.80 -0.57 -4.54
C TRP A 434 39.30 -0.63 -4.81
N PRO A 435 39.90 -1.83 -4.81
CA PRO A 435 41.26 -2.01 -5.31
C PRO A 435 41.38 -1.46 -6.72
N THR A 436 42.53 -0.86 -7.05
CA THR A 436 42.79 -0.27 -8.36
C THR A 436 42.55 -1.30 -9.47
N GLY A 437 41.57 -1.05 -10.36
CA GLY A 437 41.19 -1.95 -11.44
C GLY A 437 39.99 -2.88 -11.16
N ALA A 438 39.52 -2.97 -9.92
CA ALA A 438 38.26 -3.62 -9.57
C ALA A 438 37.08 -2.65 -9.78
N SER A 439 35.92 -3.19 -10.18
CA SER A 439 34.69 -2.41 -10.32
C SER A 439 33.54 -3.04 -9.53
N PRO A 440 32.52 -2.25 -9.12
CA PRO A 440 31.32 -2.80 -8.48
C PRO A 440 30.57 -3.84 -9.32
N GLN A 441 30.78 -3.85 -10.64
CA GLN A 441 30.17 -4.82 -11.56
C GLN A 441 30.93 -6.15 -11.62
N THR A 442 32.25 -6.11 -11.47
CA THR A 442 33.11 -7.30 -11.65
C THR A 442 33.39 -8.01 -10.34
N ASP A 443 33.38 -7.30 -9.21
CA ASP A 443 33.66 -7.88 -7.90
C ASP A 443 32.84 -7.19 -6.79
N PRO A 444 31.56 -7.57 -6.61
CA PRO A 444 30.71 -7.01 -5.55
C PRO A 444 31.10 -7.49 -4.15
N GLU A 445 31.99 -8.48 -4.03
CA GLU A 445 32.44 -9.07 -2.75
C GLU A 445 33.83 -8.60 -2.32
N ALA A 446 34.60 -7.94 -3.20
CA ALA A 446 35.87 -7.31 -2.83
C ALA A 446 35.72 -6.41 -1.59
N PRO A 447 36.54 -6.60 -0.56
CA PRO A 447 36.34 -5.94 0.73
C PRO A 447 36.55 -4.43 0.59
N ALA A 448 35.44 -3.68 0.68
CA ALA A 448 35.50 -2.25 0.92
C ALA A 448 36.00 -2.01 2.35
N VAL A 449 37.08 -1.23 2.48
CA VAL A 449 37.68 -0.90 3.77
C VAL A 449 36.84 0.19 4.44
N PHE A 450 36.28 -0.13 5.60
CA PHE A 450 35.62 0.85 6.45
C PHE A 450 36.68 1.71 7.13
N HIS A 451 36.69 3.01 6.81
CA HIS A 451 37.29 4.00 7.68
C HIS A 451 36.15 4.68 8.42
N GLU A 452 35.97 4.32 9.70
CA GLU A 452 35.19 5.16 10.60
C GLU A 452 35.94 6.49 10.67
N ARG A 453 35.44 7.52 9.99
CA ARG A 453 35.92 8.87 10.30
C ARG A 453 35.48 9.13 11.74
N PRO A 454 36.40 9.46 12.66
CA PRO A 454 35.99 9.87 13.99
C PRO A 454 34.97 11.00 13.83
N ALA A 455 33.88 10.93 14.59
CA ALA A 455 32.92 12.02 14.65
C ALA A 455 33.72 13.32 14.86
N ALA A 456 33.58 14.28 13.94
CA ALA A 456 34.19 15.58 14.13
C ALA A 456 33.69 16.12 15.49
N PRO A 457 34.59 16.60 16.37
CA PRO A 457 34.23 17.00 17.73
C PRO A 457 33.19 18.11 17.78
#